data_AF-A0A8E2DQU1-F1
#
_entry.id   AF-A0A8E2DQU1-F1
#
_cell.length_a   1.000
_cell.length_b   1.000
_cell.length_c   1.000
_cell.angle_alpha   90.00
_cell.angle_beta   90.00
_cell.angle_gamma   90.00
#
_symmetry.space_group_name_H-M   'P 1'
#
loop_
_entity.id
_entity.type
_entity.pdbx_description
1 polymer ?
#
loop_
_entity_poly.entity_id
_entity_poly.type
_entity_poly.pdbx_seq_one_letter_code
_entity_poly.pdbx_strand_id
1 'polypeptide(L)'
;MTQLFKDMRLYGYVIVLLLSATVLGISAYLASIFLPNIQHDFSLFSLIVPSLTILIFLITISWSSPRTEVLFLFILGVLWLAMGAWSQDILGSLQCDALGGERTTIHNGGSISTRAWCYEMKVIEAFSWMNFCLFAIFLWAVIALTARSKVLGRPYAWGEPIFELPWFGQYPGPPGPYQGGYQMPMYPGGMQYGPQMMNNGYVVQQNPGHAVVIQPNMGGLPPTITQVPSPIPSP
;
A
#
# COMPACT_ATOMS: atom_id res chain seq x y z
N MET A 1 -11.43 2.54 11.42
CA MET A 1 -11.58 2.89 9.98
C MET A 1 -10.44 2.28 9.16
N THR A 2 -10.24 0.97 9.24
CA THR A 2 -9.32 0.19 8.39
C THR A 2 -9.90 -0.06 6.99
N GLN A 3 -11.22 0.09 6.84
CA GLN A 3 -11.96 -0.20 5.61
C GLN A 3 -11.68 0.81 4.48
N LEU A 4 -11.62 2.12 4.77
CA LEU A 4 -11.35 3.14 3.73
C LEU A 4 -9.97 2.97 3.08
N PHE A 5 -8.95 2.66 3.88
CA PHE A 5 -7.60 2.39 3.36
C PHE A 5 -7.58 1.11 2.52
N LYS A 6 -8.25 0.05 2.99
CA LYS A 6 -8.39 -1.21 2.26
C LYS A 6 -9.09 -1.00 0.92
N ASP A 7 -10.16 -0.21 0.89
CA ASP A 7 -10.93 0.09 -0.31
C ASP A 7 -10.11 0.94 -1.29
N MET A 8 -9.46 2.01 -0.84
CA MET A 8 -8.56 2.82 -1.69
C MET A 8 -7.43 1.99 -2.30
N ARG A 9 -6.82 1.10 -1.51
CA ARG A 9 -5.76 0.21 -1.98
C ARG A 9 -6.27 -0.78 -3.02
N LEU A 10 -7.46 -1.36 -2.79
CA LEU A 10 -8.11 -2.25 -3.75
C LEU A 10 -8.40 -1.53 -5.07
N TYR A 11 -8.95 -0.32 -5.05
CA TYR A 11 -9.19 0.47 -6.26
C TYR A 11 -7.90 0.76 -7.02
N GLY A 12 -6.84 1.14 -6.30
CA GLY A 12 -5.51 1.33 -6.88
C GLY A 12 -5.01 0.09 -7.61
N TYR A 13 -5.15 -1.08 -6.97
CA TYR A 13 -4.69 -2.34 -7.52
C TYR A 13 -5.51 -2.78 -8.73
N VAL A 14 -6.83 -2.59 -8.70
CA VAL A 14 -7.70 -2.87 -9.84
C VAL A 14 -7.32 -1.99 -11.04
N ILE A 15 -7.08 -0.69 -10.83
CA ILE A 15 -6.65 0.21 -11.90
C ILE A 15 -5.34 -0.30 -12.52
N VAL A 16 -4.30 -0.53 -11.71
CA VAL A 16 -3.00 -1.01 -12.21
C VAL A 16 -3.14 -2.35 -12.96
N LEU A 17 -3.98 -3.27 -12.48
CA LEU A 17 -4.23 -4.55 -13.16
C LEU A 17 -4.90 -4.36 -14.52
N LEU A 18 -5.90 -3.47 -14.63
CA LEU A 18 -6.55 -3.18 -15.90
C LEU A 18 -5.57 -2.57 -16.91
N LEU A 19 -4.75 -1.61 -16.48
CA LEU A 19 -3.74 -0.98 -17.33
C LEU A 19 -2.65 -1.97 -17.75
N SER A 20 -2.23 -2.84 -16.84
CA SER A 20 -1.25 -3.90 -17.14
C SER A 20 -1.83 -4.92 -18.12
N ALA A 21 -3.09 -5.32 -17.96
CA ALA A 21 -3.78 -6.23 -18.86
C ALA A 21 -3.94 -5.64 -20.27
N THR A 22 -4.24 -4.34 -20.40
CA THR A 22 -4.30 -3.68 -21.72
C THR A 22 -2.96 -3.70 -22.42
N VAL A 23 -1.87 -3.39 -21.71
CA VAL A 23 -0.52 -3.42 -22.30
C VAL A 23 -0.13 -4.86 -22.67
N LEU A 24 -0.42 -5.84 -21.81
CA LEU A 24 -0.18 -7.26 -22.08
C LEU A 24 -0.93 -7.75 -23.34
N GLY A 25 -2.17 -7.31 -23.52
CA GLY A 25 -2.97 -7.68 -24.70
C GLY A 25 -2.37 -7.15 -25.99
N ILE A 26 -1.98 -5.87 -26.01
CA ILE A 26 -1.35 -5.24 -27.18
C ILE A 26 0.03 -5.86 -27.43
N SER A 27 0.83 -6.06 -26.38
CA SER A 27 2.17 -6.67 -26.51
C SER A 27 2.10 -8.11 -27.00
N ALA A 28 1.11 -8.90 -26.57
CA ALA A 28 0.90 -10.26 -27.05
C ALA A 28 0.48 -10.30 -28.53
N TYR A 29 -0.37 -9.36 -28.95
CA TYR A 29 -0.72 -9.19 -30.35
C TYR A 29 0.51 -8.86 -31.21
N LEU A 30 1.28 -7.85 -30.81
CA LEU A 30 2.52 -7.48 -31.49
C LEU A 30 3.53 -8.64 -31.51
N ALA A 31 3.71 -9.33 -30.38
CA ALA A 31 4.60 -10.48 -30.30
C ALA A 31 4.20 -11.60 -31.26
N SER A 32 2.90 -11.89 -31.42
CA SER A 32 2.42 -12.91 -32.36
C SER A 32 2.71 -12.58 -33.83
N ILE A 33 2.96 -11.30 -34.14
CA ILE A 33 3.21 -10.81 -35.50
C ILE A 33 4.70 -10.65 -35.79
N PHE A 34 5.49 -10.22 -34.80
CA PHE A 34 6.89 -9.83 -34.99
C PHE A 34 7.90 -10.91 -34.56
N LEU A 35 7.54 -11.83 -33.66
CA LEU A 35 8.43 -12.96 -33.34
C LEU A 35 8.50 -13.94 -34.53
N PRO A 36 9.70 -14.49 -34.84
CA PRO A 36 10.96 -14.36 -34.11
C PRO A 36 11.96 -13.31 -34.65
N ASN A 37 11.74 -12.73 -35.84
CA ASN A 37 12.83 -12.07 -36.59
C ASN A 37 12.89 -10.53 -36.48
N ILE A 38 11.85 -9.84 -35.98
CA ILE A 38 11.80 -8.37 -35.98
C ILE A 38 11.60 -7.86 -34.54
N GLN A 39 12.51 -7.00 -34.06
CA GLN A 39 12.46 -6.37 -32.73
C GLN A 39 12.12 -7.33 -31.58
N HIS A 40 12.85 -8.45 -31.53
CA HIS A 40 12.67 -9.53 -30.55
C HIS A 40 12.79 -9.03 -29.10
N ASP A 41 13.80 -8.21 -28.81
CA ASP A 41 14.14 -7.82 -27.44
C ASP A 41 13.08 -6.95 -26.78
N PHE A 42 12.54 -5.97 -27.52
CA PHE A 42 11.46 -5.12 -27.04
C PHE A 42 10.17 -5.91 -26.83
N SER A 43 9.82 -6.80 -27.78
CA SER A 43 8.60 -7.62 -27.69
C SER A 43 8.62 -8.55 -26.47
N LEU A 44 9.79 -9.16 -26.20
CA LEU A 44 9.97 -10.01 -25.02
C LEU A 44 9.87 -9.21 -23.72
N PHE A 45 10.53 -8.05 -23.66
CA PHE A 45 10.49 -7.17 -22.49
C PHE A 45 9.06 -6.65 -22.21
N SER A 46 8.34 -6.28 -23.27
CA SER A 46 6.95 -5.82 -23.23
C SER A 46 5.96 -6.88 -22.75
N LEU A 47 6.27 -8.18 -22.89
CA LEU A 47 5.49 -9.27 -22.30
C LEU A 47 5.83 -9.54 -20.84
N ILE A 48 7.13 -9.50 -20.49
CA ILE A 48 7.62 -9.86 -19.15
C ILE A 48 7.17 -8.85 -18.09
N VAL A 49 7.28 -7.55 -18.36
CA VAL A 49 6.97 -6.52 -17.36
C VAL A 49 5.49 -6.52 -16.92
N PRO A 50 4.49 -6.50 -17.81
CA PRO A 50 3.09 -6.53 -17.38
C PRO A 50 2.69 -7.88 -16.78
N SER A 51 3.24 -9.01 -17.25
CA SER A 51 2.97 -10.33 -16.64
C SER A 51 3.54 -10.43 -15.22
N LEU A 52 4.77 -9.96 -15.01
CA LEU A 52 5.39 -9.87 -13.69
C LEU A 52 4.61 -8.90 -12.78
N THR A 53 4.14 -7.78 -13.31
CA THR A 53 3.29 -6.82 -12.56
C THR A 53 2.02 -7.49 -12.04
N ILE A 54 1.31 -8.22 -12.91
CA ILE A 54 0.08 -8.95 -12.52
C ILE A 54 0.40 -10.00 -11.44
N LEU A 55 1.44 -10.80 -11.63
CA LEU A 55 1.83 -11.85 -10.68
C LEU A 55 2.18 -11.26 -9.31
N ILE A 56 3.02 -10.22 -9.26
CA ILE A 56 3.43 -9.59 -8.00
C ILE A 56 2.22 -8.96 -7.30
N PHE A 57 1.31 -8.32 -8.03
CA PHE A 57 0.11 -7.73 -7.43
C PHE A 57 -0.81 -8.78 -6.81
N LEU A 58 -1.01 -9.92 -7.47
CA LEU A 58 -1.80 -11.03 -6.91
C LEU A 58 -1.18 -11.58 -5.61
N ILE A 59 0.14 -11.71 -5.55
CA ILE A 59 0.85 -12.12 -4.34
C ILE A 59 0.73 -11.06 -3.23
N THR A 60 0.93 -9.79 -3.59
CA THR A 60 0.93 -8.65 -2.65
C THR A 60 -0.45 -8.42 -2.03
N ILE A 61 -1.54 -8.75 -2.73
CA ILE A 61 -2.91 -8.73 -2.17
C ILE A 61 -3.04 -9.73 -1.01
N SER A 62 -2.37 -10.88 -1.10
CA SER A 62 -2.50 -11.95 -0.12
C SER A 62 -1.59 -11.75 1.09
N TRP A 63 -0.34 -11.29 0.87
CA TRP A 63 0.67 -11.11 1.90
C TRP A 63 1.43 -9.81 1.68
N SER A 64 1.00 -8.72 2.33
CA SER A 64 1.65 -7.42 2.19
C SER A 64 2.16 -6.86 3.51
N SER A 65 3.45 -6.57 3.51
CA SER A 65 4.14 -5.76 4.50
C SER A 65 4.63 -4.47 3.82
N PRO A 66 4.71 -3.33 4.52
CA PRO A 66 5.22 -2.08 3.95
C PRO A 66 6.62 -2.25 3.33
N ARG A 67 7.47 -3.05 3.95
CA ARG A 67 8.84 -3.28 3.49
C ARG A 67 8.89 -3.99 2.13
N THR A 68 8.13 -5.07 1.97
CA THR A 68 8.08 -5.81 0.70
C THR A 68 7.38 -5.00 -0.38
N GLU A 69 6.33 -4.26 -0.01
CA GLU A 69 5.57 -3.42 -0.94
C GLU A 69 6.41 -2.30 -1.53
N VAL A 70 7.21 -1.58 -0.73
CA VAL A 70 8.13 -0.55 -1.24
C VAL A 70 9.14 -1.14 -2.23
N LEU A 71 9.72 -2.30 -1.92
CA LEU A 71 10.70 -2.97 -2.79
C LEU A 71 10.07 -3.34 -4.13
N PHE A 72 8.88 -3.95 -4.12
CA PHE A 72 8.19 -4.33 -5.35
C PHE A 72 7.71 -3.13 -6.15
N LEU A 73 7.12 -2.11 -5.51
CA LEU A 73 6.69 -0.88 -6.18
C LEU A 73 7.87 -0.15 -6.84
N PHE A 74 9.04 -0.16 -6.20
CA PHE A 74 10.25 0.43 -6.77
C PHE A 74 10.73 -0.34 -8.01
N ILE A 75 10.89 -1.67 -7.92
CA ILE A 75 11.33 -2.50 -9.03
C ILE A 75 10.35 -2.41 -10.20
N LEU A 76 9.05 -2.56 -9.94
CA LEU A 76 8.01 -2.42 -10.95
C LEU A 76 8.01 -1.03 -11.56
N GLY A 77 8.10 0.03 -10.75
CA GLY A 77 8.20 1.39 -11.24
C GLY A 77 9.36 1.58 -12.21
N VAL A 78 10.55 1.08 -11.88
CA VAL A 78 11.73 1.17 -12.78
C VAL A 78 11.51 0.38 -14.07
N LEU A 79 10.91 -0.82 -14.00
CA LEU A 79 10.61 -1.61 -15.20
C LEU A 79 9.61 -0.92 -16.13
N TRP A 80 8.56 -0.30 -15.56
CA TRP A 80 7.58 0.48 -16.33
C TRP A 80 8.17 1.76 -16.92
N LEU A 81 9.05 2.44 -16.17
CA LEU A 81 9.81 3.59 -16.68
C LEU A 81 10.70 3.19 -17.85
N ALA A 82 11.44 2.08 -17.72
CA ALA A 82 12.30 1.56 -18.77
C ALA A 82 11.50 1.19 -20.02
N MET A 83 10.30 0.61 -19.87
CA MET A 83 9.41 0.33 -20.99
C MET A 83 8.95 1.61 -21.70
N GLY A 84 8.54 2.62 -20.94
CA GLY A 84 8.14 3.92 -21.49
C GLY A 84 9.29 4.57 -22.26
N ALA A 85 10.49 4.64 -21.66
CA ALA A 85 11.66 5.22 -22.29
C ALA A 85 12.12 4.45 -23.55
N TRP A 86 12.09 3.12 -23.52
CA TRP A 86 12.45 2.31 -24.70
C TRP A 86 11.42 2.44 -25.82
N SER A 87 10.12 2.50 -25.49
CA SER A 87 9.09 2.75 -26.51
C SER A 87 9.28 4.10 -27.21
N GLN A 88 9.73 5.12 -26.47
CA GLN A 88 10.07 6.44 -27.02
C GLN A 88 11.30 6.40 -27.92
N ASP A 89 12.33 5.64 -27.55
CA ASP A 89 13.55 5.48 -28.35
C ASP A 89 13.26 4.80 -29.70
N ILE A 90 12.38 3.78 -29.71
CA ILE A 90 11.97 3.09 -30.95
C ILE A 90 11.16 4.00 -31.87
N LEU A 91 10.24 4.79 -31.33
CA LEU A 91 9.35 5.66 -32.11
C LEU A 91 10.02 6.96 -32.57
N GLY A 92 10.94 7.51 -31.76
CA GLY A 92 11.53 8.82 -31.98
C GLY A 92 10.49 9.95 -32.04
N SER A 93 10.78 10.99 -32.82
CA SER A 93 9.90 12.15 -33.06
C SER A 93 8.88 11.95 -34.18
N LEU A 94 8.67 10.71 -34.64
CA LEU A 94 7.79 10.41 -35.76
C LEU A 94 6.32 10.64 -35.41
N GLN A 95 5.60 11.32 -36.30
CA GLN A 95 4.15 11.51 -36.22
C GLN A 95 3.46 10.36 -36.96
N CYS A 96 2.66 9.56 -36.25
CA CYS A 96 1.97 8.41 -36.83
C CYS A 96 1.04 8.77 -38.01
N ASP A 97 0.57 10.02 -38.10
CA ASP A 97 -0.26 10.51 -39.20
C ASP A 97 0.51 10.68 -40.52
N ALA A 98 1.83 10.88 -40.46
CA ALA A 98 2.68 11.07 -41.64
C ALA A 98 3.01 9.74 -42.37
N LEU A 99 2.79 8.58 -41.72
CA LEU A 99 3.11 7.25 -42.26
C LEU A 99 1.97 6.67 -43.13
N GLY A 100 1.19 7.53 -43.79
CA GLY A 100 0.08 7.11 -44.64
C GLY A 100 0.54 6.28 -45.84
N GLY A 101 0.15 5.01 -45.89
CA GLY A 101 0.42 4.11 -47.03
C GLY A 101 1.68 3.25 -46.91
N GLU A 102 2.50 3.47 -45.90
CA GLU A 102 3.68 2.63 -45.63
C GLU A 102 3.27 1.34 -44.91
N ARG A 103 3.92 0.23 -45.26
CA ARG A 103 3.66 -1.09 -44.68
C ARG A 103 4.95 -1.75 -44.24
N THR A 104 4.97 -2.32 -43.04
CA THR A 104 6.07 -3.15 -42.55
C THR A 104 5.80 -4.62 -42.83
N THR A 105 6.86 -5.36 -43.14
CA THR A 105 6.80 -6.80 -43.38
C THR A 105 6.63 -7.54 -42.05
N ILE A 106 5.78 -8.56 -42.05
CA ILE A 106 5.58 -9.45 -40.89
C ILE A 106 6.23 -10.82 -41.18
N HIS A 107 6.49 -11.61 -40.13
CA HIS A 107 7.24 -12.86 -40.29
C HIS A 107 6.56 -13.90 -41.21
N ASN A 108 5.23 -13.84 -41.34
CA ASN A 108 4.43 -14.74 -42.21
C ASN A 108 4.27 -14.26 -43.66
N GLY A 109 5.13 -13.35 -44.13
CA GLY A 109 5.07 -12.84 -45.51
C GLY A 109 3.89 -11.90 -45.80
N GLY A 110 3.10 -11.56 -44.79
CA GLY A 110 2.11 -10.49 -44.86
C GLY A 110 2.73 -9.11 -44.64
N SER A 111 1.86 -8.09 -44.63
CA SER A 111 2.28 -6.73 -44.31
C SER A 111 1.24 -6.06 -43.42
N ILE A 112 1.71 -5.34 -42.40
CA ILE A 112 0.87 -4.53 -41.52
C ILE A 112 1.07 -3.05 -41.87
N SER A 113 0.03 -2.24 -41.66
CA SER A 113 0.15 -0.79 -41.82
C SER A 113 1.12 -0.24 -40.77
N THR A 114 2.17 0.46 -41.20
CA THR A 114 3.16 1.06 -40.28
C THR A 114 2.48 2.11 -39.37
N ARG A 115 1.42 2.74 -39.87
CA ARG A 115 0.58 3.65 -39.09
C ARG A 115 -0.13 2.97 -37.92
N ALA A 116 -0.69 1.77 -38.13
CA ALA A 116 -1.38 1.04 -37.07
C ALA A 116 -0.38 0.61 -35.97
N TRP A 117 0.77 0.10 -36.38
CA TRP A 117 1.88 -0.23 -35.46
C TRP A 117 2.34 0.99 -34.64
N CYS A 118 2.50 2.15 -35.29
CA CYS A 118 2.89 3.39 -34.60
C CYS A 118 1.89 3.80 -33.51
N TYR A 119 0.58 3.69 -33.78
CA TYR A 119 -0.44 3.97 -32.76
C TYR A 119 -0.39 2.97 -31.60
N GLU A 120 -0.25 1.68 -31.88
CA GLU A 120 -0.16 0.64 -30.83
C GLU A 120 1.05 0.87 -29.93
N MET A 121 2.20 1.22 -30.50
CA MET A 121 3.41 1.57 -29.75
C MET A 121 3.21 2.84 -28.90
N LYS A 122 2.54 3.88 -29.43
CA LYS A 122 2.19 5.10 -28.68
C LYS A 122 1.24 4.82 -27.53
N VAL A 123 0.33 3.86 -27.69
CA VAL A 123 -0.56 3.41 -26.61
C VAL A 123 0.24 2.72 -25.51
N ILE A 124 1.17 1.83 -25.86
CA ILE A 124 2.08 1.20 -24.87
C ILE A 124 2.91 2.26 -24.13
N GLU A 125 3.44 3.26 -24.84
CA GLU A 125 4.18 4.40 -24.27
C GLU A 125 3.32 5.16 -23.23
N ALA A 126 2.10 5.56 -23.60
CA ALA A 126 1.23 6.33 -22.71
C ALA A 126 0.84 5.53 -21.45
N PHE A 127 0.45 4.26 -21.62
CA PHE A 127 0.06 3.41 -20.50
C PHE A 127 1.23 3.04 -19.60
N SER A 128 2.45 2.93 -20.15
CA SER A 128 3.64 2.66 -19.34
C SER A 128 4.03 3.85 -18.47
N TRP A 129 4.00 5.06 -19.02
CA TRP A 129 4.18 6.30 -18.23
C TRP A 129 3.11 6.47 -17.16
N MET A 130 1.85 6.17 -17.48
CA MET A 130 0.77 6.25 -16.49
C MET A 130 0.95 5.26 -15.34
N ASN A 131 1.32 4.01 -15.64
CA ASN A 131 1.64 3.02 -14.61
C ASN A 131 2.84 3.45 -13.76
N PHE A 132 3.90 3.97 -14.38
CA PHE A 132 5.06 4.50 -13.65
C PHE A 132 4.64 5.61 -12.65
N CYS A 133 3.86 6.60 -13.11
CA CYS A 133 3.36 7.67 -12.25
C CYS A 133 2.52 7.12 -11.08
N LEU A 134 1.65 6.15 -11.34
CA LEU A 134 0.87 5.50 -10.28
C LEU A 134 1.79 4.80 -9.27
N PHE A 135 2.78 4.03 -9.72
CA PHE A 135 3.75 3.39 -8.82
C PHE A 135 4.55 4.39 -8.00
N ALA A 136 4.98 5.50 -8.60
CA ALA A 136 5.70 6.56 -7.90
C ALA A 136 4.84 7.20 -6.80
N ILE A 137 3.55 7.48 -7.09
CA ILE A 137 2.60 8.00 -6.10
C ILE A 137 2.36 6.99 -4.98
N PHE A 138 2.14 5.70 -5.32
CA PHE A 138 1.96 4.65 -4.32
C PHE A 138 3.19 4.47 -3.45
N LEU A 139 4.39 4.43 -4.04
CA LEU A 139 5.65 4.32 -3.31
C LEU A 139 5.83 5.50 -2.35
N TRP A 140 5.59 6.72 -2.82
CA TRP A 140 5.66 7.91 -1.98
C TRP A 140 4.65 7.85 -0.84
N ALA A 141 3.40 7.45 -1.11
CA ALA A 141 2.36 7.35 -0.10
C ALA A 141 2.69 6.30 0.97
N VAL A 142 3.18 5.11 0.59
CA VAL A 142 3.57 4.06 1.55
C VAL A 142 4.71 4.56 2.44
N ILE A 143 5.77 5.15 1.86
CA ILE A 143 6.90 5.67 2.64
C ILE A 143 6.45 6.78 3.60
N ALA A 144 5.67 7.75 3.11
CA ALA A 144 5.21 8.88 3.92
C ALA A 144 4.33 8.42 5.10
N LEU A 145 3.42 7.48 4.85
CA LEU A 145 2.52 6.98 5.87
C LEU A 145 3.23 6.07 6.90
N THR A 146 4.12 5.18 6.45
CA THR A 146 4.90 4.33 7.37
C THR A 146 5.93 5.14 8.18
N ALA A 147 6.48 6.22 7.62
CA ALA A 147 7.32 7.14 8.38
C ALA A 147 6.51 7.84 9.49
N ARG A 148 5.30 8.30 9.18
CA ARG A 148 4.40 8.92 10.18
C ARG A 148 4.02 7.95 11.30
N SER A 149 3.71 6.69 10.98
CA SER A 149 3.38 5.70 12.02
C SER A 149 4.55 5.38 12.94
N LYS A 150 5.79 5.38 12.43
CA LYS A 150 7.00 5.22 13.25
C LYS A 150 7.18 6.38 14.24
N VAL A 151 6.94 7.62 13.81
CA VAL A 151 7.02 8.81 14.68
C VAL A 151 5.95 8.78 15.77
N LEU A 152 4.79 8.18 15.52
CA LEU A 152 3.71 7.99 16.50
C LEU A 152 3.99 6.87 17.53
N GLY A 153 5.23 6.34 17.59
CA GLY A 153 5.66 5.41 18.63
C GLY A 153 5.51 3.92 18.30
N ARG A 154 5.34 3.56 17.02
CA ARG A 154 5.34 2.15 16.54
C ARG A 154 6.72 1.77 15.98
N PRO A 155 7.65 1.22 16.79
CA PRO A 155 9.01 0.92 16.33
C PRO A 155 9.07 -0.13 15.21
N TYR A 156 8.09 -1.04 15.16
CA TYR A 156 8.02 -2.16 14.20
C TYR A 156 7.09 -1.92 13.01
N ALA A 157 6.68 -0.67 12.76
CA ALA A 157 5.71 -0.31 11.72
C ALA A 157 6.04 -0.82 10.29
N TRP A 158 7.32 -1.09 10.00
CA TRP A 158 7.76 -1.59 8.70
C TRP A 158 7.59 -3.11 8.51
N GLY A 159 7.54 -3.87 9.60
CA GLY A 159 7.38 -5.32 9.60
C GLY A 159 5.95 -5.79 9.91
N GLU A 160 5.12 -4.90 10.44
CA GLU A 160 3.72 -5.18 10.74
C GLU A 160 2.88 -5.27 9.44
N PRO A 161 1.85 -6.14 9.39
CA PRO A 161 0.97 -6.23 8.24
C PRO A 161 0.25 -4.90 8.00
N ILE A 162 0.13 -4.51 6.72
CA ILE A 162 -0.43 -3.21 6.33
C ILE A 162 -1.83 -2.97 6.90
N PHE A 163 -2.65 -4.01 7.07
CA PHE A 163 -4.01 -3.88 7.58
C PHE A 163 -4.10 -3.55 9.09
N GLU A 164 -3.03 -3.73 9.85
CA GLU A 164 -3.00 -3.49 11.30
C GLU A 164 -2.54 -2.06 11.67
N LEU A 165 -1.94 -1.35 10.71
CA LEU A 165 -1.38 -0.02 10.95
C LEU A 165 -2.48 1.07 11.00
N PRO A 166 -2.41 2.01 11.95
CA PRO A 166 -3.31 3.15 12.00
C PRO A 166 -2.89 4.22 10.98
N TRP A 167 -3.48 4.18 9.78
CA TRP A 167 -3.12 5.07 8.66
C TRP A 167 -3.61 6.52 8.81
N PHE A 168 -4.73 6.75 9.51
CA PHE A 168 -5.41 8.05 9.56
C PHE A 168 -5.69 8.52 11.00
N GLY A 169 -4.66 9.03 11.68
CA GLY A 169 -4.82 9.76 12.94
C GLY A 169 -5.42 8.96 14.11
N GLN A 170 -5.53 7.64 13.98
CA GLN A 170 -5.99 6.77 15.06
C GLN A 170 -4.86 6.64 16.08
N TYR A 171 -5.13 7.05 17.32
CA TYR A 171 -4.16 6.90 18.41
C TYR A 171 -3.80 5.41 18.53
N PRO A 172 -2.50 5.07 18.57
CA PRO A 172 -2.10 3.70 18.83
C PRO A 172 -2.66 3.31 20.20
N GLY A 173 -3.53 2.29 20.22
CA GLY A 173 -3.92 1.64 21.46
C GLY A 173 -2.67 1.18 22.23
N PRO A 174 -2.78 0.97 23.55
CA PRO A 174 -1.65 0.65 24.42
C PRO A 174 -0.76 -0.45 23.82
N PRO A 175 0.57 -0.35 23.95
CA PRO A 175 1.52 -1.30 23.37
C PRO A 175 1.33 -2.68 24.02
N GLY A 176 0.51 -3.51 23.39
CA GLY A 176 0.33 -4.93 23.72
C GLY A 176 1.19 -5.80 22.81
N PRO A 177 1.75 -6.93 23.28
CA PRO A 177 2.72 -7.72 22.50
C PRO A 177 2.12 -8.43 21.28
N TYR A 178 0.82 -8.68 21.26
CA TYR A 178 0.11 -9.41 20.21
C TYR A 178 -1.38 -9.12 20.37
N GLN A 179 -2.08 -8.71 19.31
CA GLN A 179 -3.49 -9.01 19.00
C GLN A 179 -3.97 -7.97 17.97
N GLY A 180 -4.21 -8.31 16.71
CA GLY A 180 -4.92 -9.52 16.30
C GLY A 180 -6.31 -9.48 16.92
N GLY A 181 -7.15 -8.55 16.44
CA GLY A 181 -8.51 -8.31 16.93
C GLY A 181 -9.43 -9.51 16.69
N TYR A 182 -9.24 -10.56 17.47
CA TYR A 182 -10.30 -11.49 17.79
C TYR A 182 -11.12 -10.84 18.91
N GLN A 183 -12.31 -10.37 18.55
CA GLN A 183 -13.37 -10.06 19.50
C GLN A 183 -13.60 -11.31 20.36
N MET A 184 -13.09 -11.30 21.59
CA MET A 184 -13.48 -12.29 22.58
C MET A 184 -14.98 -12.11 22.90
N PRO A 185 -15.79 -13.19 22.91
CA PRO A 185 -17.20 -13.11 23.22
C PRO A 185 -17.38 -12.65 24.67
N MET A 186 -18.11 -11.54 24.84
CA MET A 186 -18.49 -11.02 26.13
C MET A 186 -19.46 -12.01 26.81
N TYR A 187 -18.98 -12.73 27.82
CA TYR A 187 -19.84 -13.57 28.68
C TYR A 187 -20.69 -12.66 29.58
N PRO A 188 -22.00 -12.90 29.72
CA PRO A 188 -22.89 -12.09 30.55
C PRO A 188 -22.73 -12.48 32.03
N GLY A 189 -21.90 -11.73 32.76
CA GLY A 189 -21.70 -11.85 34.20
C GLY A 189 -22.33 -10.66 34.93
N GLY A 190 -23.25 -10.93 35.84
CA GLY A 190 -24.16 -9.93 36.40
C GLY A 190 -23.59 -9.00 37.47
N MET A 191 -24.48 -8.07 37.83
CA MET A 191 -24.53 -7.19 39.01
C MET A 191 -23.94 -5.78 38.90
N GLN A 192 -24.86 -4.87 39.17
CA GLN A 192 -24.86 -3.42 39.02
C GLN A 192 -25.11 -2.85 40.42
N TYR A 193 -24.18 -2.07 40.98
CA TYR A 193 -24.48 -1.03 42.00
C TYR A 193 -23.26 -0.09 42.14
N GLY A 194 -23.48 1.21 41.90
CA GLY A 194 -22.51 2.28 42.22
C GLY A 194 -22.32 3.29 41.09
N PRO A 195 -22.71 4.57 41.27
CA PRO A 195 -22.69 5.58 40.21
C PRO A 195 -21.32 6.23 40.02
N GLN A 196 -21.16 6.87 38.86
CA GLN A 196 -20.04 7.73 38.41
C GLN A 196 -18.88 7.02 37.72
N MET A 197 -19.09 6.66 36.46
CA MET A 197 -18.00 6.58 35.49
C MET A 197 -17.97 7.86 34.66
N MET A 198 -17.05 8.77 35.01
CA MET A 198 -16.65 9.88 34.17
C MET A 198 -15.16 9.73 33.85
N ASN A 199 -14.90 9.40 32.59
CA ASN A 199 -13.77 9.88 31.80
C ASN A 199 -12.33 9.57 32.30
N ASN A 200 -11.84 8.39 31.91
CA ASN A 200 -10.54 8.14 31.24
C ASN A 200 -9.26 8.87 31.68
N GLY A 201 -9.15 9.20 32.96
CA GLY A 201 -7.91 9.56 33.63
C GLY A 201 -8.09 9.21 35.09
N TYR A 202 -7.10 8.60 35.74
CA TYR A 202 -7.12 8.41 37.18
C TYR A 202 -6.96 9.78 37.87
N VAL A 203 -8.00 10.60 37.81
CA VAL A 203 -8.08 11.87 38.53
C VAL A 203 -8.53 11.51 39.94
N VAL A 204 -7.56 11.27 40.82
CA VAL A 204 -7.82 11.08 42.24
C VAL A 204 -8.20 12.44 42.79
N GLN A 205 -9.48 12.64 43.12
CA GLN A 205 -9.92 13.80 43.87
C GLN A 205 -9.36 13.67 45.29
N GLN A 206 -8.25 14.37 45.56
CA GLN A 206 -7.62 14.39 46.87
C GLN A 206 -8.46 15.26 47.80
N ASN A 207 -9.01 14.66 48.87
CA ASN A 207 -9.65 15.45 49.92
C ASN A 207 -8.57 16.21 50.73
N PRO A 208 -8.78 17.50 51.04
CA PRO A 208 -7.87 18.26 51.90
C PRO A 208 -7.60 17.52 53.22
N GLY A 209 -6.34 17.50 53.67
CA GLY A 209 -5.91 16.81 54.90
C GLY A 209 -5.67 15.30 54.79
N HIS A 210 -5.78 14.72 53.58
CA HIS A 210 -5.49 13.30 53.35
C HIS A 210 -4.26 13.12 52.45
N ALA A 211 -3.40 12.17 52.82
CA ALA A 211 -2.30 11.71 51.97
C ALA A 211 -2.80 10.58 51.06
N VAL A 212 -2.45 10.65 49.77
CA VAL A 212 -2.79 9.60 48.80
C VAL A 212 -1.63 8.61 48.73
N VAL A 213 -1.89 7.35 49.08
CA VAL A 213 -0.93 6.24 48.94
C VAL A 213 -1.34 5.42 47.72
N ILE A 214 -0.43 5.34 46.75
CA ILE A 214 -0.61 4.54 45.54
C ILE A 214 0.26 3.29 45.71
N GLN A 215 -0.37 2.11 45.85
CA GLN A 215 0.35 0.85 45.90
C GLN A 215 0.38 0.22 44.49
N PRO A 216 1.56 0.12 43.85
CA PRO A 216 1.69 -0.56 42.57
C PRO A 216 1.46 -2.06 42.77
N ASN A 217 0.45 -2.61 42.10
CA ASN A 217 0.12 -4.03 42.18
C ASN A 217 1.01 -4.83 41.21
N MET A 218 1.75 -5.83 41.70
CA MET A 218 2.78 -6.55 40.94
C MET A 218 2.25 -7.54 39.88
N GLY A 219 0.99 -7.42 39.45
CA GLY A 219 0.33 -8.36 38.52
C GLY A 219 -0.37 -7.72 37.31
N GLY A 220 -0.08 -6.45 36.99
CA GLY A 220 -0.78 -5.73 35.89
C GLY A 220 -2.25 -5.40 36.20
N LEU A 221 -2.69 -5.65 37.44
CA LEU A 221 -3.96 -5.20 37.97
C LEU A 221 -3.92 -3.69 38.27
N PRO A 222 -5.07 -2.99 38.24
CA PRO A 222 -5.13 -1.56 38.52
C PRO A 222 -4.53 -1.25 39.91
N PRO A 223 -3.80 -0.13 40.06
CA PRO A 223 -3.19 0.25 41.32
C PRO A 223 -4.27 0.50 42.38
N THR A 224 -4.03 0.02 43.60
CA THR A 224 -4.91 0.32 44.72
C THR A 224 -4.56 1.70 45.24
N ILE A 225 -5.56 2.58 45.30
CA ILE A 225 -5.43 3.96 45.77
C ILE A 225 -6.14 4.05 47.12
N THR A 226 -5.38 4.35 48.18
CA THR A 226 -5.93 4.56 49.52
C THR A 226 -5.59 5.96 50.01
N GLN A 227 -6.61 6.67 50.51
CA GLN A 227 -6.41 7.97 51.16
C GLN A 227 -6.27 7.73 52.67
N VAL A 228 -5.14 8.12 53.24
CA VAL A 228 -4.86 7.99 54.67
C VAL A 228 -4.90 9.39 55.29
N PRO A 229 -5.62 9.61 56.41
CA PRO A 229 -5.59 10.89 57.12
C PRO A 229 -4.16 11.28 57.48
N SER A 230 -3.72 12.48 57.10
CA SER A 230 -2.40 12.97 57.45
C SER A 230 -2.44 13.57 58.86
N PRO A 231 -1.57 13.15 59.79
CA PRO A 231 -1.42 13.84 61.06
C PRO A 231 -0.68 15.16 60.81
N ILE A 232 -1.43 16.23 60.58
CA ILE A 232 -0.87 17.59 60.64
C ILE A 232 -0.86 18.00 62.12
N PRO A 233 0.28 18.44 62.70
CA PRO A 233 0.29 19.06 64.02
C PRO A 233 -0.46 20.40 63.93
N SER A 234 -1.47 20.58 64.77
CA SER A 234 -2.14 21.87 64.96
C SER A 234 -1.12 22.93 65.42
N PRO A 235 -1.14 24.15 64.86
CA PRO A 235 -0.37 25.28 65.40
C PRO A 235 -0.83 25.69 66.81
#